data_AF-A0A091S6I2-F1
#
_entry.id   AF-A0A091S6I2-F1
#
_cell.length_a   1.000
_cell.length_b   1.000
_cell.length_c   1.000
_cell.angle_alpha   90.00
_cell.angle_beta   90.00
_cell.angle_gamma   90.00
#
_symmetry.space_group_name_H-M   'P 1'
#
loop_
_entity.id
_entity.type
_entity.pdbx_description
1 polymer ?
#
loop_
_entity_poly.entity_id
_entity_poly.type
_entity_poly.pdbx_seq_one_letter_code
_entity_poly.pdbx_strand_id
1 'polypeptide(L)'
;EVQKLNQQLEEKNGEIQQMINQPPYEKEREILRLQKSLAEREKAQATSDVLCRSLTDETHQLQRKLASTAEMCQHLAKCLEEKQRKEKGSSDDQIPTERPDQLLDNETSLQALICNLQDENRMLKQKVAHVEDLNAKWQKYDASRDEYVKRLHLQLKEMKAQLEQQHGLPSAPTNSDLMHKEIFRLNKLLEEKMKECIKTKRELEDVKKASEGDNERIQMLEQQVLVYKDDFTSERSDRERAQTKIQELQAEIACLQHQLARRQDSRDTSSRFRVHTGNQNHTYVQTNVEHLRGNSPGQTGTRRTSSQSEQASPPVDSGDLGLEGRAQGELRCPHCMRFFSDELSDEFLKHVAECCQ
;
A
#
# COMPACT_ATOMS: atom_id res chain seq x y z
N GLU A 1 3.43 34.95 -34.21
CA GLU A 1 2.57 34.67 -33.04
C GLU A 1 2.09 33.22 -33.00
N VAL A 2 1.24 32.78 -33.95
CA VAL A 2 0.72 31.38 -34.01
C VAL A 2 1.80 30.30 -33.78
N GLN A 3 2.96 30.37 -34.42
CA GLN A 3 4.06 29.42 -34.20
C GLN A 3 4.55 29.34 -32.74
N LYS A 4 4.56 30.47 -32.02
CA LYS A 4 4.94 30.52 -30.59
C LYS A 4 3.86 29.87 -29.72
N LEU A 5 2.58 30.07 -30.06
CA LEU A 5 1.46 29.42 -29.37
C LEU A 5 1.46 27.90 -29.60
N ASN A 6 1.75 27.46 -30.84
CA ASN A 6 1.90 26.03 -31.14
C ASN A 6 3.07 25.41 -30.36
N GLN A 7 4.24 26.07 -30.32
CA GLN A 7 5.37 25.61 -29.53
C GLN A 7 5.01 25.50 -28.03
N GLN A 8 4.36 26.53 -27.46
CA GLN A 8 3.92 26.49 -26.06
C GLN A 8 2.86 25.41 -25.78
N LEU A 9 1.97 25.12 -26.75
CA LEU A 9 1.03 24.01 -26.67
C LEU A 9 1.75 22.66 -26.72
N GLU A 10 2.76 22.50 -27.57
CA GLU A 10 3.52 21.26 -27.72
C GLU A 10 4.40 20.97 -26.49
N GLU A 11 5.05 22.01 -25.94
CA GLU A 11 5.74 21.97 -24.64
C GLU A 11 4.78 21.54 -23.51
N LYS A 12 3.59 22.15 -23.43
CA LYS A 12 2.57 21.82 -22.42
C LYS A 12 1.96 20.43 -22.62
N ASN A 13 1.80 19.98 -23.86
CA ASN A 13 1.31 18.64 -24.17
C ASN A 13 2.36 17.57 -23.80
N GLY A 14 3.65 17.89 -23.95
CA GLY A 14 4.76 17.09 -23.43
C GLY A 14 4.75 16.98 -21.91
N GLU A 15 4.58 18.09 -21.18
CA GLU A 15 4.41 18.10 -19.72
C GLU A 15 3.20 17.24 -19.27
N ILE A 16 2.06 17.38 -19.94
CA ILE A 16 0.86 16.59 -19.67
C ILE A 16 1.10 15.10 -19.95
N GLN A 17 1.73 14.75 -21.06
CA GLN A 17 2.03 13.35 -21.38
C GLN A 17 3.03 12.74 -20.38
N GLN A 18 4.02 13.51 -19.91
CA GLN A 18 4.94 13.09 -18.85
C GLN A 18 4.18 12.85 -17.53
N MET A 19 3.28 13.75 -17.14
CA MET A 19 2.42 13.55 -15.97
C MET A 19 1.47 12.35 -16.12
N ILE A 20 0.91 12.09 -17.31
CA ILE A 20 0.05 10.92 -17.56
C ILE A 20 0.88 9.64 -17.38
N ASN A 21 2.03 9.55 -18.05
CA ASN A 21 2.91 8.38 -18.06
C ASN A 21 3.54 8.07 -16.70
N GLN A 22 3.59 9.03 -15.76
CA GLN A 22 4.16 8.80 -14.42
C GLN A 22 3.32 7.80 -13.59
N PRO A 23 3.92 6.78 -12.95
CA PRO A 23 3.18 5.77 -12.18
C PRO A 23 2.34 6.35 -11.02
N PRO A 24 1.17 5.75 -10.69
CA PRO A 24 0.31 6.21 -9.59
C PRO A 24 1.02 6.34 -8.23
N TYR A 25 1.85 5.35 -7.87
CA TYR A 25 2.56 5.35 -6.58
C TYR A 25 3.54 6.52 -6.41
N GLU A 26 4.05 7.10 -7.51
CA GLU A 26 4.91 8.28 -7.44
C GLU A 26 4.10 9.54 -7.15
N LYS A 27 2.92 9.65 -7.79
CA LYS A 27 1.95 10.73 -7.54
C LYS A 27 1.45 10.68 -6.10
N GLU A 28 1.12 9.49 -5.59
CA GLU A 28 0.73 9.29 -4.18
C GLU A 28 1.85 9.67 -3.20
N ARG A 29 3.09 9.22 -3.45
CA ARG A 29 4.27 9.61 -2.66
C ARG A 29 4.49 11.13 -2.66
N GLU A 30 4.31 11.78 -3.80
CA GLU A 30 4.46 13.22 -3.95
C GLU A 30 3.32 14.00 -3.25
N ILE A 31 2.07 13.54 -3.38
CA ILE A 31 0.91 14.10 -2.67
C ILE A 31 1.12 14.01 -1.16
N LEU A 32 1.56 12.86 -0.63
CA LEU A 32 1.85 12.70 0.81
C LEU A 32 2.98 13.64 1.27
N ARG A 33 4.02 13.83 0.45
CA ARG A 33 5.12 14.78 0.72
C ARG A 33 4.62 16.23 0.77
N LEU A 34 3.76 16.62 -0.16
CA LEU A 34 3.17 17.96 -0.23
C LEU A 34 2.17 18.19 0.92
N GLN A 35 1.31 17.23 1.23
CA GLN A 35 0.38 17.28 2.37
C GLN A 35 1.14 17.45 3.70
N LYS A 36 2.22 16.70 3.91
CA LYS A 36 3.08 16.86 5.10
C LYS A 36 3.68 18.28 5.17
N SER A 37 4.24 18.77 4.05
CA SER A 37 4.83 20.11 3.98
C SER A 37 3.80 21.23 4.22
N LEU A 38 2.57 21.07 3.73
CA LEU A 38 1.46 21.99 4.00
C LEU A 38 1.08 21.99 5.49
N ALA A 39 0.88 20.81 6.09
CA ALA A 39 0.55 20.70 7.52
C ALA A 39 1.66 21.26 8.44
N GLU A 40 2.93 21.07 8.07
CA GLU A 40 4.07 21.68 8.76
C GLU A 40 4.05 23.23 8.64
N ARG A 41 3.71 23.76 7.45
CA ARG A 41 3.58 25.21 7.22
C ARG A 41 2.38 25.82 7.94
N GLU A 42 1.24 25.14 7.95
CA GLU A 42 0.03 25.56 8.67
C GLU A 42 0.26 25.59 10.19
N LYS A 43 0.93 24.58 10.74
CA LYS A 43 1.36 24.57 12.15
C LYS A 43 2.31 25.73 12.47
N ALA A 44 3.25 26.03 11.58
CA ALA A 44 4.17 27.16 11.74
C ALA A 44 3.41 28.50 11.69
N GLN A 45 2.48 28.67 10.75
CA GLN A 45 1.64 29.86 10.63
C GLN A 45 0.77 30.06 11.87
N ALA A 46 0.05 29.03 12.32
CA ALA A 46 -0.79 29.11 13.52
C ALA A 46 0.02 29.48 14.78
N THR A 47 1.25 28.98 14.89
CA THR A 47 2.17 29.36 15.97
C THR A 47 2.60 30.83 15.85
N SER A 48 2.92 31.29 14.65
CA SER A 48 3.26 32.70 14.37
C SER A 48 2.08 33.63 14.68
N ASP A 49 0.86 33.28 14.28
CA ASP A 49 -0.34 34.09 14.50
C ASP A 49 -0.65 34.27 16.00
N VAL A 50 -0.44 33.22 16.80
CA VAL A 50 -0.58 33.29 18.27
C VAL A 50 0.48 34.21 18.89
N LEU A 51 1.74 34.11 18.43
CA LEU A 51 2.82 34.99 18.90
C LEU A 51 2.57 36.46 18.51
N CYS A 52 2.16 36.73 17.26
CA CYS A 52 1.80 38.06 16.80
C CYS A 52 0.64 38.68 17.60
N ARG A 53 -0.39 37.90 17.93
CA ARG A 53 -1.49 38.34 18.82
C ARG A 53 -0.98 38.65 20.22
N SER A 54 -0.21 37.74 20.83
CA SER A 54 0.35 37.92 22.17
C SER A 54 1.23 39.17 22.28
N LEU A 55 2.09 39.44 21.30
CA LEU A 55 2.91 40.65 21.24
C LEU A 55 2.07 41.92 21.06
N THR A 56 0.97 41.83 20.32
CA THR A 56 0.01 42.95 20.15
C THR A 56 -0.73 43.24 21.45
N ASP A 57 -1.21 42.20 22.14
CA ASP A 57 -1.93 42.32 23.42
C ASP A 57 -1.02 42.82 24.55
N GLU A 58 0.24 42.37 24.59
CA GLU A 58 1.26 42.91 25.49
C GLU A 58 1.56 44.39 25.18
N THR A 59 1.74 44.74 23.90
CA THR A 59 1.90 46.15 23.48
C THR A 59 0.72 47.02 23.93
N HIS A 60 -0.52 46.56 23.73
CA HIS A 60 -1.72 47.24 24.20
C HIS A 60 -1.84 47.27 25.73
N GLN A 61 -1.30 46.30 26.46
CA GLN A 61 -1.25 46.32 27.93
C GLN A 61 -0.20 47.32 28.44
N LEU A 62 0.98 47.38 27.83
CA LEU A 62 2.04 48.33 28.15
C LEU A 62 1.60 49.77 27.87
N GLN A 63 0.94 50.04 26.74
CA GLN A 63 0.36 51.34 26.43
C GLN A 63 -0.67 51.80 27.49
N ARG A 64 -1.58 50.91 27.92
CA ARG A 64 -2.55 51.20 28.99
C ARG A 64 -1.88 51.45 30.36
N LYS A 65 -0.86 50.66 30.72
CA LYS A 65 -0.05 50.86 31.93
C LYS A 65 0.67 52.21 31.91
N LEU A 66 1.25 52.58 30.76
CA LEU A 66 1.95 53.85 30.57
C LEU A 66 0.99 55.04 30.69
N ALA A 67 -0.19 54.97 30.06
CA ALA A 67 -1.23 56.00 30.15
C ALA A 67 -1.70 56.21 31.60
N SER A 68 -2.05 55.13 32.31
CA SER A 68 -2.49 55.21 33.72
C SER A 68 -1.39 55.72 34.65
N THR A 69 -0.11 55.42 34.35
CA THR A 69 1.03 55.96 35.11
C THR A 69 1.22 57.45 34.82
N ALA A 70 1.05 57.90 33.57
CA ALA A 70 1.10 59.32 33.21
C ALA A 70 -0.04 60.11 33.85
N GLU A 71 -1.26 59.58 33.90
CA GLU A 71 -2.40 60.14 34.64
C GLU A 71 -2.10 60.27 36.14
N MET A 72 -1.51 59.23 36.75
CA MET A 72 -1.10 59.26 38.16
C MET A 72 -0.03 60.32 38.43
N CYS A 73 0.98 60.46 37.56
CA CYS A 73 1.99 61.51 37.65
C CYS A 73 1.37 62.92 37.53
N GLN A 74 0.41 63.12 36.60
CA GLN A 74 -0.32 64.38 36.47
C GLN A 74 -1.17 64.71 37.71
N HIS A 75 -1.78 63.70 38.34
CA HIS A 75 -2.53 63.87 39.58
C HIS A 75 -1.61 64.24 40.75
N LEU A 76 -0.49 63.54 40.90
CA LEU A 76 0.51 63.82 41.95
C LEU A 76 1.10 65.23 41.82
N ALA A 77 1.39 65.70 40.60
CA ALA A 77 1.83 67.07 40.35
C ALA A 77 0.82 68.11 40.88
N LYS A 78 -0.46 67.96 40.52
CA LYS A 78 -1.56 68.83 41.01
C LYS A 78 -1.68 68.81 42.54
N CYS A 79 -1.58 67.63 43.17
CA CYS A 79 -1.64 67.54 44.64
C CYS A 79 -0.46 68.24 45.33
N LEU A 80 0.74 68.24 44.74
CA LEU A 80 1.89 68.96 45.26
C LEU A 80 1.72 70.49 45.12
N GLU A 81 1.24 70.96 43.95
CA GLU A 81 0.89 72.37 43.74
C GLU A 81 -0.19 72.86 44.72
N GLU A 82 -1.15 72.00 45.09
CA GLU A 82 -2.16 72.33 46.10
C GLU A 82 -1.63 72.35 47.53
N LYS A 83 -0.77 71.38 47.90
CA LYS A 83 -0.19 71.33 49.26
C LYS A 83 0.71 72.53 49.54
N GLN A 84 1.53 72.92 48.57
CA GLN A 84 2.43 74.07 48.70
C GLN A 84 1.67 75.40 48.90
N ARG A 85 0.38 75.48 48.52
CA ARG A 85 -0.51 76.62 48.82
C ARG A 85 -1.14 76.56 50.22
N LYS A 86 -1.18 75.39 50.87
CA LYS A 86 -1.86 75.12 52.15
C LYS A 86 -0.92 75.10 53.36
N GLU A 87 0.30 74.58 53.20
CA GLU A 87 1.27 74.40 54.31
C GLU A 87 1.87 75.71 54.84
N LYS A 88 1.68 76.84 54.15
CA LYS A 88 2.21 78.17 54.49
C LYS A 88 1.44 78.88 55.62
N GLY A 89 0.85 78.14 56.57
CA GLY A 89 -0.32 78.59 57.35
C GLY A 89 -0.32 78.47 58.88
N SER A 90 0.30 77.46 59.52
CA SER A 90 0.21 77.29 61.00
C SER A 90 1.21 76.27 61.59
N SER A 91 1.76 76.53 62.78
CA SER A 91 2.42 75.59 63.71
C SER A 91 2.68 76.21 65.11
N ASP A 92 3.09 75.37 66.07
CA ASP A 92 3.40 75.59 67.51
C ASP A 92 2.19 75.57 68.49
N ASP A 93 2.28 75.10 69.75
CA ASP A 93 3.47 74.71 70.56
C ASP A 93 3.23 73.52 71.56
N GLN A 94 4.13 73.30 72.54
CA GLN A 94 4.47 72.04 73.25
C GLN A 94 3.98 71.85 74.74
N ILE A 95 4.75 71.06 75.52
CA ILE A 95 4.61 70.43 76.88
C ILE A 95 6.06 70.17 77.43
N PRO A 96 6.43 69.43 78.54
CA PRO A 96 5.71 68.48 79.45
C PRO A 96 6.13 68.54 80.98
N THR A 97 5.83 67.47 81.75
CA THR A 97 6.65 66.88 82.86
C THR A 97 6.75 67.59 84.25
N GLU A 98 7.16 66.95 85.36
CA GLU A 98 6.77 65.67 86.05
C GLU A 98 7.52 65.55 87.42
N ARG A 99 6.98 64.80 88.40
CA ARG A 99 7.70 64.20 89.59
C ARG A 99 8.31 65.23 90.60
N PRO A 100 8.84 64.88 91.81
CA PRO A 100 9.67 63.73 92.25
C PRO A 100 9.00 62.90 93.38
N ASP A 101 9.68 62.56 94.48
CA ASP A 101 10.31 61.23 94.76
C ASP A 101 10.40 61.06 96.32
N GLN A 102 11.19 60.26 97.06
CA GLN A 102 12.38 59.44 96.79
C GLN A 102 12.58 58.20 97.72
N LEU A 103 11.71 57.92 98.72
CA LEU A 103 11.81 56.76 99.63
C LEU A 103 11.57 55.39 98.94
N LEU A 104 11.34 55.42 97.63
CA LEU A 104 10.84 54.32 96.84
C LEU A 104 11.89 53.22 96.63
N ASP A 105 13.19 53.54 96.51
CA ASP A 105 14.21 52.72 95.80
C ASP A 105 13.97 51.18 95.72
N ASN A 106 14.01 50.45 96.85
CA ASN A 106 13.73 48.99 96.89
C ASN A 106 12.27 48.61 96.54
N GLU A 107 11.31 49.42 96.98
CA GLU A 107 9.90 49.32 96.60
C GLU A 107 9.74 49.62 95.10
N THR A 108 10.50 50.56 94.51
CA THR A 108 10.62 50.74 93.05
C THR A 108 11.33 49.59 92.36
N SER A 109 12.26 48.86 92.99
CA SER A 109 12.87 47.67 92.40
C SER A 109 11.85 46.53 92.29
N LEU A 110 11.05 46.30 93.34
CA LEU A 110 9.94 45.33 93.30
C LEU A 110 8.82 45.81 92.38
N GLN A 111 8.47 47.10 92.41
CA GLN A 111 7.46 47.69 91.53
C GLN A 111 7.93 47.69 90.06
N ALA A 112 9.22 47.85 89.77
CA ALA A 112 9.78 47.70 88.43
C ALA A 112 9.71 46.26 87.95
N LEU A 113 9.99 45.27 88.81
CA LEU A 113 9.77 43.86 88.48
C LEU A 113 8.28 43.57 88.24
N ILE A 114 7.38 44.14 89.04
CA ILE A 114 5.92 44.04 88.86
C ILE A 114 5.48 44.70 87.56
N CYS A 115 5.99 45.89 87.21
CA CYS A 115 5.73 46.58 85.95
C CYS A 115 6.26 45.77 84.75
N ASN A 116 7.50 45.26 84.83
CA ASN A 116 8.07 44.39 83.81
C ASN A 116 7.20 43.13 83.59
N LEU A 117 6.75 42.47 84.67
CA LEU A 117 5.85 41.33 84.59
C LEU A 117 4.45 41.71 84.07
N GLN A 118 3.94 42.91 84.39
CA GLN A 118 2.70 43.44 83.81
C GLN A 118 2.85 43.73 82.31
N ASP A 119 4.01 44.22 81.86
CA ASP A 119 4.30 44.53 80.46
C ASP A 119 4.60 43.29 79.63
N GLU A 120 5.29 42.30 80.20
CA GLU A 120 5.36 40.95 79.64
C GLU A 120 3.98 40.32 79.55
N ASN A 121 3.12 40.46 80.57
CA ASN A 121 1.75 39.95 80.53
C ASN A 121 0.88 40.68 79.49
N ARG A 122 1.04 42.00 79.31
CA ARG A 122 0.42 42.79 78.23
C ARG A 122 0.92 42.32 76.86
N MET A 123 2.22 42.15 76.68
CA MET A 123 2.85 41.66 75.45
C MET A 123 2.42 40.21 75.13
N LEU A 124 2.30 39.34 76.12
CA LEU A 124 1.79 37.97 75.94
C LEU A 124 0.32 37.98 75.52
N LYS A 125 -0.53 38.82 76.13
CA LYS A 125 -1.92 39.01 75.70
C LYS A 125 -2.02 39.53 74.26
N GLN A 126 -1.17 40.48 73.87
CA GLN A 126 -1.09 40.95 72.48
C GLN A 126 -0.63 39.84 71.51
N LYS A 127 0.38 39.04 71.88
CA LYS A 127 0.85 37.89 71.09
C LYS A 127 -0.24 36.82 70.93
N VAL A 128 -1.01 36.52 71.99
CA VAL A 128 -2.16 35.61 71.95
C VAL A 128 -3.23 36.15 70.99
N ALA A 129 -3.68 37.40 71.17
CA ALA A 129 -4.69 38.01 70.30
C ALA A 129 -4.27 38.07 68.80
N HIS A 130 -2.98 38.28 68.53
CA HIS A 130 -2.42 38.21 67.18
C HIS A 130 -2.44 36.78 66.60
N VAL A 131 -2.13 35.76 67.39
CA VAL A 131 -2.23 34.35 66.97
C VAL A 131 -3.70 33.94 66.78
N GLU A 132 -4.63 34.45 67.60
CA GLU A 132 -6.07 34.23 67.46
C GLU A 132 -6.62 34.84 66.15
N ASP A 133 -6.23 36.07 65.80
CA ASP A 133 -6.56 36.71 64.53
C ASP A 133 -5.96 35.96 63.32
N LEU A 134 -4.69 35.52 63.40
CA LEU A 134 -4.08 34.68 62.37
C LEU A 134 -4.80 33.33 62.21
N ASN A 135 -5.21 32.69 63.31
CA ASN A 135 -5.99 31.44 63.29
C ASN A 135 -7.38 31.68 62.67
N ALA A 136 -8.07 32.76 63.04
CA ALA A 136 -9.36 33.15 62.46
C ALA A 136 -9.25 33.47 60.96
N LYS A 137 -8.13 34.06 60.50
CA LYS A 137 -7.82 34.26 59.07
C LYS A 137 -7.55 32.92 58.35
N TRP A 138 -6.78 32.03 58.97
CA TRP A 138 -6.50 30.71 58.42
C TRP A 138 -7.76 29.85 58.27
N GLN A 139 -8.62 29.81 59.29
CA GLN A 139 -9.91 29.10 59.24
C GLN A 139 -10.83 29.63 58.13
N LYS A 140 -10.88 30.95 57.91
CA LYS A 140 -11.63 31.55 56.78
C LYS A 140 -11.06 31.15 55.42
N TYR A 141 -9.73 31.08 55.28
CA TYR A 141 -9.08 30.59 54.07
C TYR A 141 -9.36 29.11 53.83
N ASP A 142 -9.24 28.28 54.86
CA ASP A 142 -9.46 26.83 54.81
C ASP A 142 -10.90 26.49 54.37
N ALA A 143 -11.89 27.15 54.99
CA ALA A 143 -13.30 27.05 54.58
C ALA A 143 -13.55 27.53 53.15
N SER A 144 -12.94 28.66 52.74
CA SER A 144 -13.10 29.21 51.38
C SER A 144 -12.48 28.32 50.30
N ARG A 145 -11.31 27.71 50.59
CA ARG A 145 -10.69 26.68 49.74
C ARG A 145 -11.63 25.49 49.60
N ASP A 146 -12.18 24.98 50.70
CA ASP A 146 -13.06 23.83 50.70
C ASP A 146 -14.36 24.08 49.93
N GLU A 147 -14.95 25.28 50.03
CA GLU A 147 -16.05 25.68 49.16
C GLU A 147 -15.65 25.73 47.68
N TYR A 148 -14.48 26.28 47.35
CA TYR A 148 -14.00 26.34 45.97
C TYR A 148 -13.80 24.93 45.39
N VAL A 149 -13.20 24.02 46.17
CA VAL A 149 -13.06 22.60 45.81
C VAL A 149 -14.42 21.93 45.65
N LYS A 150 -15.41 22.21 46.52
CA LYS A 150 -16.79 21.71 46.37
C LYS A 150 -17.47 22.23 45.09
N ARG A 151 -17.27 23.52 44.74
CA ARG A 151 -17.77 24.11 43.48
C ARG A 151 -17.15 23.44 42.25
N LEU A 152 -15.83 23.22 42.24
CA LEU A 152 -15.15 22.50 41.15
C LEU A 152 -15.66 21.06 40.98
N HIS A 153 -15.84 20.32 42.08
CA HIS A 153 -16.40 18.96 42.02
C HIS A 153 -17.83 18.94 41.48
N LEU A 154 -18.65 19.95 41.82
CA LEU A 154 -20.00 20.07 41.29
C LEU A 154 -19.99 20.36 39.78
N GLN A 155 -19.16 21.29 39.32
CA GLN A 155 -18.98 21.60 37.89
C GLN A 155 -18.48 20.40 37.09
N LEU A 156 -17.49 19.65 37.60
CA LEU A 156 -17.00 18.43 36.97
C LEU A 156 -18.07 17.34 36.90
N LYS A 157 -18.88 17.19 37.96
CA LYS A 157 -20.02 16.27 37.98
C LYS A 157 -21.11 16.69 36.98
N GLU A 158 -21.38 17.98 36.85
CA GLU A 158 -22.35 18.52 35.91
C GLU A 158 -21.90 18.32 34.46
N MET A 159 -20.67 18.73 34.10
CA MET A 159 -20.08 18.49 32.78
C MET A 159 -20.06 17.00 32.42
N LYS A 160 -19.74 16.13 33.39
CA LYS A 160 -19.81 14.67 33.21
C LYS A 160 -21.24 14.18 33.02
N ALA A 161 -22.21 14.67 33.78
CA ALA A 161 -23.63 14.30 33.62
C ALA A 161 -24.21 14.79 32.28
N GLN A 162 -23.79 15.95 31.78
CA GLN A 162 -24.14 16.43 30.44
C GLN A 162 -23.56 15.50 29.35
N LEU A 163 -22.30 15.05 29.50
CA LEU A 163 -21.67 14.09 28.59
C LEU A 163 -22.36 12.71 28.66
N GLU A 164 -22.72 12.22 29.85
CA GLU A 164 -23.42 10.95 30.04
C GLU A 164 -24.87 11.01 29.55
N GLN A 165 -25.57 12.15 29.66
CA GLN A 165 -26.89 12.33 29.03
C GLN A 165 -26.82 12.35 27.50
N GLN A 166 -25.79 12.95 26.90
CA GLN A 166 -25.58 12.90 25.44
C GLN A 166 -25.32 11.48 24.92
N HIS A 167 -24.71 10.60 25.71
CA HIS A 167 -24.52 9.19 25.35
C HIS A 167 -25.66 8.25 25.81
N GLY A 168 -26.59 8.74 26.64
CA GLY A 168 -27.56 7.91 27.37
C GLY A 168 -29.02 8.03 26.93
N LEU A 169 -29.38 9.01 26.08
CA LEU A 169 -30.77 9.24 25.65
C LEU A 169 -30.93 9.11 24.12
N PRO A 170 -31.94 8.36 23.62
CA PRO A 170 -32.20 8.23 22.19
C PRO A 170 -32.98 9.44 21.64
N SER A 171 -32.34 10.62 21.58
CA SER A 171 -32.94 11.85 21.06
C SER A 171 -31.96 12.69 20.25
N ALA A 172 -32.12 12.66 18.92
CA ALA A 172 -31.28 13.25 17.88
C ALA A 172 -29.81 12.77 17.88
N PRO A 173 -29.24 12.36 16.73
CA PRO A 173 -27.81 12.01 16.67
C PRO A 173 -26.98 13.28 16.88
N THR A 174 -26.12 13.29 17.91
CA THR A 174 -25.17 14.38 18.11
C THR A 174 -24.13 14.38 16.98
N ASN A 175 -23.42 15.49 16.79
CA ASN A 175 -22.28 15.52 15.86
C ASN A 175 -21.20 14.49 16.22
N SER A 176 -21.08 14.11 17.50
CA SER A 176 -20.23 12.99 17.93
C SER A 176 -20.72 11.67 17.33
N ASP A 177 -22.01 11.35 17.45
CA ASP A 177 -22.59 10.11 16.94
C ASP A 177 -22.48 10.00 15.41
N LEU A 178 -22.65 11.12 14.71
CA LEU A 178 -22.50 11.19 13.26
C LEU A 178 -21.05 10.92 12.83
N MET A 179 -20.06 11.51 13.51
CA MET A 179 -18.65 11.20 13.24
C MET A 179 -18.30 9.75 13.59
N HIS A 180 -18.77 9.19 14.71
CA HIS A 180 -18.53 7.79 15.05
C HIS A 180 -19.15 6.83 14.02
N LYS A 181 -20.35 7.12 13.52
CA LYS A 181 -21.00 6.33 12.44
C LYS A 181 -20.22 6.43 11.12
N GLU A 182 -19.71 7.61 10.78
CA GLU A 182 -18.90 7.80 9.57
C GLU A 182 -17.52 7.11 9.68
N ILE A 183 -16.85 7.19 10.83
CA ILE A 183 -15.62 6.44 11.12
C ILE A 183 -15.87 4.93 10.97
N PHE A 184 -16.97 4.42 11.51
CA PHE A 184 -17.35 3.00 11.35
C PHE A 184 -17.61 2.63 9.88
N ARG A 185 -18.31 3.49 9.13
CA ARG A 185 -18.58 3.30 7.69
C ARG A 185 -17.29 3.29 6.86
N LEU A 186 -16.37 4.21 7.14
CA LEU A 186 -15.07 4.32 6.48
C LEU A 186 -14.17 3.13 6.82
N ASN A 187 -14.13 2.68 8.07
CA ASN A 187 -13.38 1.49 8.48
C ASN A 187 -13.89 0.22 7.76
N LYS A 188 -15.22 0.05 7.68
CA LYS A 188 -15.84 -1.07 6.94
C LYS A 188 -15.51 -1.03 5.45
N LEU A 189 -15.56 0.15 4.83
CA LEU A 189 -15.19 0.34 3.42
C LEU A 189 -13.68 0.10 3.18
N LEU A 190 -12.82 0.51 4.11
CA LEU A 190 -11.38 0.24 4.06
C LEU A 190 -11.10 -1.26 4.15
N GLU A 191 -11.74 -1.97 5.09
CA GLU A 191 -11.66 -3.43 5.17
C GLU A 191 -12.12 -4.11 3.87
N GLU A 192 -13.22 -3.66 3.27
CA GLU A 192 -13.72 -4.18 1.99
C GLU A 192 -12.73 -3.95 0.85
N LYS A 193 -12.13 -2.76 0.76
CA LYS A 193 -11.09 -2.44 -0.25
C LYS A 193 -9.78 -3.19 0.00
N MET A 194 -9.41 -3.45 1.25
CA MET A 194 -8.27 -4.32 1.58
C MET A 194 -8.53 -5.78 1.17
N LYS A 195 -9.74 -6.31 1.42
CA LYS A 195 -10.16 -7.66 1.00
C LYS A 195 -10.17 -7.78 -0.52
N GLU A 196 -10.64 -6.75 -1.23
CA GLU A 196 -10.61 -6.67 -2.70
C GLU A 196 -9.18 -6.61 -3.25
N CYS A 197 -8.29 -5.79 -2.68
CA CYS A 197 -6.87 -5.74 -3.05
C CYS A 197 -6.16 -7.09 -2.84
N ILE A 198 -6.47 -7.80 -1.75
CA ILE A 198 -5.95 -9.15 -1.49
C ILE A 198 -6.51 -10.16 -2.50
N LYS A 199 -7.76 -10.01 -2.95
CA LYS A 199 -8.35 -10.85 -4.00
C LYS A 199 -7.69 -10.61 -5.36
N THR A 200 -7.64 -9.37 -5.83
CA THR A 200 -7.05 -9.03 -7.14
C THR A 200 -5.56 -9.35 -7.22
N LYS A 201 -4.82 -9.25 -6.11
CA LYS A 201 -3.43 -9.72 -6.04
C LYS A 201 -3.30 -11.22 -6.30
N ARG A 202 -4.18 -12.07 -5.73
CA ARG A 202 -4.15 -13.52 -5.99
C ARG A 202 -4.51 -13.83 -7.45
N GLU A 203 -5.54 -13.15 -7.98
CA GLU A 203 -5.95 -13.30 -9.37
C GLU A 203 -4.82 -12.95 -10.34
N LEU A 204 -4.04 -11.90 -10.04
CA LEU A 204 -2.82 -11.55 -10.79
C LEU A 204 -1.71 -12.59 -10.64
N GLU A 205 -1.49 -13.14 -9.44
CA GLU A 205 -0.51 -14.21 -9.21
C GLU A 205 -0.88 -15.51 -9.94
N ASP A 206 -2.17 -15.84 -10.06
CA ASP A 206 -2.64 -17.03 -10.77
C ASP A 206 -2.62 -16.85 -12.30
N VAL A 207 -2.98 -15.67 -12.81
CA VAL A 207 -2.78 -15.31 -14.23
C VAL A 207 -1.29 -15.34 -14.62
N LYS A 208 -0.40 -14.91 -13.72
CA LYS A 208 1.05 -14.98 -13.95
C LYS A 208 1.54 -16.43 -14.09
N LYS A 209 1.10 -17.34 -13.21
CA LYS A 209 1.45 -18.78 -13.29
C LYS A 209 0.93 -19.43 -14.59
N ALA A 210 -0.28 -19.07 -15.02
CA ALA A 210 -0.83 -19.54 -16.29
C ALA A 210 0.03 -19.07 -17.47
N SER A 211 0.38 -17.78 -17.51
CA SER A 211 1.29 -17.23 -18.52
C SER A 211 2.68 -17.86 -18.48
N GLU A 212 3.22 -18.18 -17.30
CA GLU A 212 4.50 -18.90 -17.17
C GLU A 212 4.43 -20.29 -17.83
N GLY A 213 3.38 -21.07 -17.56
CA GLY A 213 3.17 -22.37 -18.21
C GLY A 213 2.91 -22.28 -19.72
N ASP A 214 2.20 -21.25 -20.20
CA ASP A 214 2.03 -21.01 -21.64
C ASP A 214 3.36 -20.62 -22.32
N ASN A 215 4.21 -19.84 -21.65
CA ASN A 215 5.55 -19.51 -22.15
C ASN A 215 6.48 -20.74 -22.22
N GLU A 216 6.41 -21.65 -21.24
CA GLU A 216 7.11 -22.96 -21.31
C GLU A 216 6.60 -23.81 -22.47
N ARG A 217 5.27 -23.86 -22.66
CA ARG A 217 4.63 -24.56 -23.78
C ARG A 217 5.05 -23.99 -25.15
N ILE A 218 5.16 -22.67 -25.28
CA ILE A 218 5.61 -21.99 -26.50
C ILE A 218 7.07 -22.38 -26.81
N GLN A 219 7.98 -22.28 -25.83
CA GLN A 219 9.39 -22.67 -26.02
C GLN A 219 9.55 -24.13 -26.46
N MET A 220 8.75 -25.05 -25.89
CA MET A 220 8.74 -26.46 -26.30
C MET A 220 8.26 -26.65 -27.75
N LEU A 221 7.28 -25.86 -28.20
CA LEU A 221 6.78 -25.89 -29.59
C LEU A 221 7.79 -25.25 -30.57
N GLU A 222 8.45 -24.17 -30.18
CA GLU A 222 9.54 -23.55 -30.96
C GLU A 222 10.70 -24.53 -31.16
N GLN A 223 11.10 -25.24 -30.11
CA GLN A 223 12.13 -26.28 -30.20
C GLN A 223 11.69 -27.49 -31.05
N GLN A 224 10.41 -27.86 -31.03
CA GLN A 224 9.85 -28.88 -31.91
C GLN A 224 9.88 -28.45 -33.39
N VAL A 225 9.53 -27.19 -33.68
CA VAL A 225 9.60 -26.62 -35.04
C VAL A 225 11.05 -26.57 -35.56
N LEU A 226 12.02 -26.26 -34.70
CA LEU A 226 13.45 -26.34 -35.05
C LEU A 226 13.87 -27.78 -35.42
N VAL A 227 13.51 -28.78 -34.61
CA VAL A 227 13.83 -30.18 -34.89
C VAL A 227 13.20 -30.65 -36.21
N TYR A 228 11.90 -30.41 -36.42
CA TYR A 228 11.22 -30.81 -37.66
C TYR A 228 11.73 -30.09 -38.92
N LYS A 229 12.20 -28.85 -38.78
CA LYS A 229 12.88 -28.14 -39.87
C LYS A 229 14.21 -28.83 -40.21
N ASP A 230 15.01 -29.17 -39.21
CA ASP A 230 16.30 -29.81 -39.42
C ASP A 230 16.14 -31.23 -40.00
N ASP A 231 15.20 -32.03 -39.47
CA ASP A 231 14.77 -33.32 -40.02
C ASP A 231 14.39 -33.21 -41.51
N PHE A 232 13.55 -32.23 -41.86
CA PHE A 232 13.13 -31.97 -43.25
C PHE A 232 14.32 -31.60 -44.15
N THR A 233 15.31 -30.86 -43.66
CA THR A 233 16.53 -30.57 -44.44
C THR A 233 17.44 -31.79 -44.60
N SER A 234 17.48 -32.69 -43.62
CA SER A 234 18.24 -33.95 -43.74
C SER A 234 17.57 -34.89 -44.75
N GLU A 235 16.27 -35.16 -44.61
CA GLU A 235 15.49 -36.00 -45.54
C GLU A 235 15.57 -35.45 -46.97
N ARG A 236 15.51 -34.12 -47.15
CA ARG A 236 15.75 -33.48 -48.45
C ARG A 236 17.17 -33.77 -48.97
N SER A 237 18.18 -33.65 -48.13
CA SER A 237 19.58 -33.89 -48.51
C SER A 237 19.83 -35.35 -48.89
N ASP A 238 19.20 -36.31 -48.20
CA ASP A 238 19.25 -37.73 -48.55
C ASP A 238 18.47 -38.05 -49.83
N ARG A 239 17.33 -37.40 -50.06
CA ARG A 239 16.61 -37.48 -51.32
C ARG A 239 17.44 -36.95 -52.50
N GLU A 240 18.16 -35.84 -52.32
CA GLU A 240 19.04 -35.28 -53.34
C GLU A 240 20.26 -36.19 -53.60
N ARG A 241 20.88 -36.78 -52.55
CA ARG A 241 21.89 -37.84 -52.69
C ARG A 241 21.37 -39.05 -53.47
N ALA A 242 20.17 -39.53 -53.15
CA ALA A 242 19.55 -40.66 -53.84
C ALA A 242 19.25 -40.34 -55.32
N GLN A 243 18.81 -39.12 -55.63
CA GLN A 243 18.62 -38.66 -57.01
C GLN A 243 19.92 -38.62 -57.80
N THR A 244 21.02 -38.12 -57.23
CA THR A 244 22.35 -38.18 -57.85
C THR A 244 22.76 -39.63 -58.12
N LYS A 245 22.60 -40.54 -57.14
CA LYS A 245 22.95 -41.96 -57.32
C LYS A 245 22.11 -42.66 -58.40
N ILE A 246 20.84 -42.29 -58.55
CA ILE A 246 19.98 -42.79 -59.65
C ILE A 246 20.52 -42.31 -61.01
N GLN A 247 20.93 -41.05 -61.13
CA GLN A 247 21.51 -40.51 -62.37
C GLN A 247 22.84 -41.18 -62.74
N GLU A 248 23.71 -41.41 -61.75
CA GLU A 248 24.96 -42.18 -61.94
C GLU A 248 24.68 -43.60 -62.49
N LEU A 249 23.75 -44.33 -61.86
CA LEU A 249 23.39 -45.69 -62.27
C LEU A 249 22.72 -45.73 -63.65
N GLN A 250 21.91 -44.71 -63.99
CA GLN A 250 21.34 -44.58 -65.33
C GLN A 250 22.43 -44.33 -66.39
N ALA A 251 23.43 -43.51 -66.10
CA ALA A 251 24.57 -43.29 -66.98
C ALA A 251 25.44 -44.55 -67.13
N GLU A 252 25.69 -45.28 -66.04
CA GLU A 252 26.40 -46.56 -66.07
C GLU A 252 25.66 -47.62 -66.91
N ILE A 253 24.33 -47.75 -66.72
CA ILE A 253 23.48 -48.64 -67.52
C ILE A 253 23.55 -48.27 -69.01
N ALA A 254 23.47 -46.98 -69.36
CA ALA A 254 23.57 -46.53 -70.75
C ALA A 254 24.96 -46.84 -71.36
N CYS A 255 26.04 -46.64 -70.59
CA CYS A 255 27.39 -47.01 -71.01
C CYS A 255 27.56 -48.52 -71.20
N LEU A 256 27.00 -49.34 -70.31
CA LEU A 256 27.03 -50.80 -70.42
C LEU A 256 26.19 -51.30 -71.61
N GLN A 257 25.01 -50.73 -71.85
CA GLN A 257 24.19 -51.00 -73.04
C GLN A 257 24.94 -50.67 -74.33
N HIS A 258 25.63 -49.53 -74.40
CA HIS A 258 26.44 -49.16 -75.56
C HIS A 258 27.65 -50.09 -75.76
N GLN A 259 28.29 -50.55 -74.69
CA GLN A 259 29.35 -51.57 -74.76
C GLN A 259 28.81 -52.93 -75.25
N LEU A 260 27.63 -53.34 -74.79
CA LEU A 260 26.98 -54.59 -75.23
C LEU A 260 26.60 -54.52 -76.71
N ALA A 261 26.05 -53.41 -77.19
CA ALA A 261 25.76 -53.19 -78.61
C ALA A 261 27.04 -53.35 -79.46
N ARG A 262 28.12 -52.61 -79.14
CA ARG A 262 29.40 -52.73 -79.85
C ARG A 262 29.99 -54.13 -79.81
N ARG A 263 29.82 -54.88 -78.70
CA ARG A 263 30.25 -56.29 -78.58
C ARG A 263 29.43 -57.22 -79.47
N GLN A 264 28.16 -56.91 -79.72
CA GLN A 264 27.27 -57.67 -80.59
C GLN A 264 27.58 -57.37 -82.07
N ASP A 265 27.67 -56.10 -82.45
CA ASP A 265 28.08 -55.67 -83.80
C ASP A 265 29.44 -56.30 -84.20
N SER A 266 30.39 -56.33 -83.25
CA SER A 266 31.71 -56.96 -83.44
C SER A 266 31.66 -58.49 -83.56
N ARG A 267 30.60 -59.16 -83.07
CA ARG A 267 30.40 -60.61 -83.25
C ARG A 267 29.74 -60.93 -84.58
N ASP A 268 28.83 -60.09 -85.07
CA ASP A 268 28.20 -60.29 -86.37
C ASP A 268 29.20 -60.08 -87.53
N THR A 269 30.26 -59.28 -87.32
CA THR A 269 31.45 -59.27 -88.19
C THR A 269 32.48 -60.38 -87.93
N SER A 270 32.36 -61.19 -86.87
CA SER A 270 33.39 -62.16 -86.44
C SER A 270 32.81 -63.53 -86.02
N SER A 271 32.29 -64.24 -87.02
CA SER A 271 32.11 -65.70 -87.05
C SER A 271 31.27 -66.36 -85.94
N ARG A 272 29.99 -66.59 -86.25
CA ARG A 272 29.39 -67.93 -86.42
C ARG A 272 29.93 -69.07 -85.52
N PHE A 273 29.90 -68.92 -84.19
CA PHE A 273 29.99 -70.06 -83.27
C PHE A 273 28.76 -70.19 -82.38
N ARG A 274 28.32 -71.44 -82.21
CA ARG A 274 26.98 -71.81 -81.72
C ARG A 274 26.91 -71.73 -80.20
N VAL A 275 25.93 -71.00 -79.68
CA VAL A 275 25.59 -71.00 -78.25
C VAL A 275 25.24 -72.43 -77.79
N HIS A 276 25.67 -72.79 -76.58
CA HIS A 276 25.05 -73.86 -75.80
C HIS A 276 24.47 -73.24 -74.53
N THR A 277 23.15 -73.30 -74.40
CA THR A 277 22.42 -72.78 -73.23
C THR A 277 22.10 -73.96 -72.32
N GLY A 278 22.69 -73.96 -71.13
CA GLY A 278 22.49 -75.00 -70.11
C GLY A 278 23.54 -74.84 -68.99
N ASN A 279 23.23 -75.07 -67.72
CA ASN A 279 21.93 -75.35 -67.10
C ASN A 279 21.87 -74.63 -65.73
N GLN A 280 20.72 -74.69 -65.05
CA GLN A 280 20.50 -74.13 -63.72
C GLN A 280 21.57 -74.58 -62.72
N ASN A 281 22.19 -73.61 -62.03
CA ASN A 281 22.96 -73.84 -60.81
C ASN A 281 22.32 -73.02 -59.69
N HIS A 282 21.56 -73.69 -58.80
CA HIS A 282 21.06 -73.07 -57.58
C HIS A 282 22.18 -72.95 -56.54
N THR A 283 22.95 -71.86 -56.58
CA THR A 283 23.88 -71.51 -55.50
C THR A 283 23.09 -70.99 -54.30
N TYR A 284 22.80 -71.88 -53.35
CA TYR A 284 22.29 -71.51 -52.02
C TYR A 284 23.35 -70.68 -51.29
N VAL A 285 23.18 -69.35 -51.27
CA VAL A 285 24.02 -68.44 -50.48
C VAL A 285 23.35 -68.24 -49.12
N GLN A 286 23.91 -68.90 -48.11
CA GLN A 286 23.46 -68.84 -46.74
C GLN A 286 23.92 -67.52 -46.09
N THR A 287 23.09 -66.48 -46.15
CA THR A 287 23.36 -65.21 -45.45
C THR A 287 23.22 -65.41 -43.94
N ASN A 288 24.32 -65.78 -43.28
CA ASN A 288 24.41 -65.79 -41.82
C ASN A 288 24.11 -64.39 -41.27
N VAL A 289 23.12 -64.29 -40.39
CA VAL A 289 22.88 -63.09 -39.58
C VAL A 289 23.82 -63.17 -38.38
N GLU A 290 25.07 -62.73 -38.54
CA GLU A 290 26.02 -62.66 -37.43
C GLU A 290 25.62 -61.54 -36.44
N HIS A 291 25.03 -61.97 -35.32
CA HIS A 291 24.84 -61.13 -34.15
C HIS A 291 26.19 -60.77 -33.51
N LEU A 292 26.82 -59.68 -33.94
CA LEU A 292 27.97 -59.14 -33.21
C LEU A 292 27.53 -58.36 -31.97
N ARG A 293 27.93 -58.92 -30.83
CA ARG A 293 27.51 -58.57 -29.47
C ARG A 293 28.60 -57.74 -28.78
N GLY A 294 28.25 -56.56 -28.29
CA GLY A 294 29.07 -55.82 -27.32
C GLY A 294 28.50 -54.44 -26.97
N ASN A 295 28.45 -54.00 -25.71
CA ASN A 295 28.72 -54.71 -24.45
C ASN A 295 27.77 -54.18 -23.35
N SER A 296 27.38 -55.03 -22.40
CA SER A 296 26.90 -54.60 -21.08
C SER A 296 28.09 -54.60 -20.10
N PRO A 297 28.10 -53.73 -19.08
CA PRO A 297 27.34 -54.01 -17.86
C PRO A 297 26.55 -52.78 -17.33
N GLY A 298 25.56 -52.94 -16.44
CA GLY A 298 24.99 -54.17 -15.87
C GLY A 298 24.36 -53.92 -14.49
N GLN A 299 23.65 -54.93 -13.94
CA GLN A 299 22.90 -54.88 -12.66
C GLN A 299 21.70 -53.91 -12.69
N THR A 300 20.58 -54.09 -12.00
CA THR A 300 19.96 -55.20 -11.23
C THR A 300 18.44 -54.91 -11.29
N GLY A 301 17.47 -55.82 -11.23
CA GLY A 301 17.40 -57.18 -10.73
C GLY A 301 15.95 -57.41 -10.22
N THR A 302 15.59 -58.66 -9.89
CA THR A 302 14.29 -59.03 -9.26
C THR A 302 13.06 -59.10 -10.20
N ARG A 303 12.15 -60.04 -9.88
CA ARG A 303 10.98 -60.51 -10.64
C ARG A 303 9.93 -60.96 -9.61
N ARG A 304 8.63 -61.02 -9.99
CA ARG A 304 7.40 -61.41 -9.21
C ARG A 304 6.66 -60.20 -8.58
N THR A 305 5.32 -60.18 -8.44
CA THR A 305 4.22 -61.11 -8.84
C THR A 305 2.86 -60.38 -8.92
N SER A 306 1.85 -61.02 -9.52
CA SER A 306 0.45 -60.57 -9.64
C SER A 306 -0.39 -60.64 -8.35
N SER A 307 -1.44 -59.81 -8.26
CA SER A 307 -2.82 -60.04 -7.74
C SER A 307 -3.62 -58.72 -7.90
N GLN A 308 -4.85 -58.68 -8.45
CA GLN A 308 -6.17 -58.95 -7.81
C GLN A 308 -6.45 -58.06 -6.57
N SER A 309 -7.65 -57.47 -6.34
CA SER A 309 -8.97 -57.48 -7.03
C SER A 309 -9.87 -56.39 -6.35
N GLU A 310 -11.03 -55.88 -6.82
CA GLU A 310 -11.88 -56.09 -8.02
C GLU A 310 -13.01 -55.01 -8.16
N GLN A 311 -13.84 -55.10 -9.22
CA GLN A 311 -15.24 -54.60 -9.34
C GLN A 311 -15.48 -53.05 -9.39
N ALA A 312 -16.54 -52.51 -10.03
CA ALA A 312 -17.73 -53.10 -10.66
C ALA A 312 -18.17 -52.40 -11.98
N SER A 313 -19.09 -53.02 -12.71
CA SER A 313 -19.87 -52.54 -13.88
C SER A 313 -21.22 -53.33 -13.87
N PRO A 314 -22.13 -53.37 -14.88
CA PRO A 314 -22.18 -52.77 -16.23
C PRO A 314 -23.35 -51.72 -16.25
N PRO A 315 -24.45 -51.70 -17.06
CA PRO A 315 -24.80 -52.38 -18.33
C PRO A 315 -25.54 -51.56 -19.43
N VAL A 316 -25.50 -52.10 -20.66
CA VAL A 316 -26.60 -52.20 -21.68
C VAL A 316 -27.17 -50.90 -22.33
N ASP A 317 -27.39 -50.82 -23.65
CA ASP A 317 -26.91 -51.64 -24.81
C ASP A 317 -27.21 -50.95 -26.17
N SER A 318 -26.59 -51.45 -27.25
CA SER A 318 -26.99 -51.40 -28.68
C SER A 318 -27.12 -50.04 -29.40
N GLY A 319 -26.36 -49.89 -30.51
CA GLY A 319 -26.49 -48.74 -31.42
C GLY A 319 -25.42 -48.61 -32.52
N ASP A 320 -25.02 -49.70 -33.19
CA ASP A 320 -24.06 -49.65 -34.31
C ASP A 320 -24.74 -49.27 -35.63
N LEU A 321 -24.33 -48.14 -36.21
CA LEU A 321 -24.32 -47.88 -37.66
C LEU A 321 -23.17 -46.91 -37.98
N GLY A 322 -22.01 -47.45 -38.38
CA GLY A 322 -20.91 -46.64 -38.91
C GLY A 322 -21.23 -45.99 -40.26
N LEU A 323 -20.96 -44.70 -40.40
CA LEU A 323 -20.83 -44.00 -41.68
C LEU A 323 -19.76 -42.89 -41.59
N GLU A 324 -19.18 -42.56 -42.73
CA GLU A 324 -18.07 -41.61 -42.86
C GLU A 324 -18.54 -40.16 -42.76
N GLY A 325 -17.80 -39.28 -42.07
CA GLY A 325 -18.16 -37.86 -41.99
C GLY A 325 -17.35 -37.07 -40.98
N ARG A 326 -16.23 -36.47 -41.40
CA ARG A 326 -15.43 -35.53 -40.59
C ARG A 326 -16.14 -34.16 -40.55
N ALA A 327 -17.16 -34.02 -39.71
CA ALA A 327 -17.89 -32.76 -39.49
C ALA A 327 -17.01 -31.72 -38.75
N GLN A 328 -16.11 -31.08 -39.48
CA GLN A 328 -15.29 -29.96 -39.02
C GLN A 328 -15.80 -28.69 -39.72
N GLY A 329 -16.75 -28.00 -39.08
CA GLY A 329 -17.29 -26.74 -39.60
C GLY A 329 -18.66 -26.32 -39.04
N GLU A 330 -18.87 -26.44 -37.73
CA GLU A 330 -20.08 -25.92 -37.05
C GLU A 330 -19.73 -25.03 -35.85
N LEU A 331 -20.17 -23.77 -35.92
CA LEU A 331 -20.13 -22.79 -34.83
C LEU A 331 -21.34 -22.97 -33.92
N ARG A 332 -21.17 -22.77 -32.60
CA ARG A 332 -22.23 -22.97 -31.61
C ARG A 332 -22.40 -21.76 -30.71
N CYS A 333 -23.62 -21.25 -30.59
CA CYS A 333 -23.92 -20.10 -29.74
C CYS A 333 -23.79 -20.49 -28.26
N PRO A 334 -22.93 -19.85 -27.45
CA PRO A 334 -22.71 -20.26 -26.06
C PRO A 334 -23.90 -19.98 -25.13
N HIS A 335 -24.86 -19.14 -25.55
CA HIS A 335 -26.01 -18.74 -24.75
C HIS A 335 -27.23 -19.65 -24.95
N CYS A 336 -27.63 -19.93 -26.19
CA CYS A 336 -28.77 -20.83 -26.50
C CYS A 336 -28.37 -22.22 -27.02
N MET A 337 -27.06 -22.50 -27.15
CA MET A 337 -26.51 -23.79 -27.61
C MET A 337 -26.89 -24.25 -29.03
N ARG A 338 -27.48 -23.36 -29.83
CA ARG A 338 -27.83 -23.57 -31.24
C ARG A 338 -26.59 -23.62 -32.14
N PHE A 339 -26.64 -24.48 -33.16
CA PHE A 339 -25.59 -24.71 -34.14
C PHE A 339 -25.81 -23.90 -35.43
N PHE A 340 -24.71 -23.52 -36.08
CA PHE A 340 -24.60 -22.75 -37.31
C PHE A 340 -23.42 -23.33 -38.12
N SER A 341 -23.48 -23.33 -39.45
CA SER A 341 -22.32 -23.73 -40.26
C SER A 341 -21.25 -22.63 -40.29
N ASP A 342 -19.97 -23.01 -40.38
CA ASP A 342 -18.84 -22.06 -40.51
C ASP A 342 -19.03 -21.11 -41.71
N GLU A 343 -19.65 -21.59 -42.79
CA GLU A 343 -20.00 -20.84 -44.00
C GLU A 343 -20.96 -19.65 -43.73
N LEU A 344 -21.68 -19.65 -42.61
CA LEU A 344 -22.63 -18.62 -42.19
C LEU A 344 -22.16 -17.84 -40.95
N SER A 345 -20.84 -17.62 -40.85
CA SER A 345 -20.17 -16.91 -39.74
C SER A 345 -20.81 -15.55 -39.39
N ASP A 346 -21.27 -14.76 -40.37
CA ASP A 346 -21.92 -13.47 -40.12
C ASP A 346 -23.30 -13.61 -39.46
N GLU A 347 -24.08 -14.63 -39.84
CA GLU A 347 -25.37 -14.92 -39.20
C GLU A 347 -25.18 -15.43 -37.77
N PHE A 348 -24.15 -16.24 -37.54
CA PHE A 348 -23.74 -16.67 -36.21
C PHE A 348 -23.36 -15.47 -35.32
N LEU A 349 -22.50 -14.56 -35.79
CA LEU A 349 -22.09 -13.38 -35.03
C LEU A 349 -23.27 -12.45 -34.71
N LYS A 350 -24.16 -12.21 -35.69
CA LYS A 350 -25.39 -11.45 -35.48
C LYS A 350 -26.29 -12.13 -34.44
N HIS A 351 -26.48 -13.44 -34.54
CA HIS A 351 -27.28 -14.19 -33.57
C HIS A 351 -26.67 -14.15 -32.16
N VAL A 352 -25.35 -14.23 -31.99
CA VAL A 352 -24.70 -14.11 -30.67
C VAL A 352 -24.94 -12.72 -30.07
N ALA A 353 -24.91 -11.66 -30.87
CA ALA A 353 -25.22 -10.30 -30.42
C ALA A 353 -26.70 -10.11 -30.01
N GLU A 354 -27.63 -10.74 -30.72
CA GLU A 354 -29.07 -10.74 -30.39
C GLU A 354 -29.40 -11.67 -29.20
N CYS A 355 -28.66 -12.76 -29.01
CA CYS A 355 -28.87 -13.76 -27.95
C CYS A 355 -28.18 -13.43 -26.61
N CYS A 356 -27.52 -12.26 -26.52
CA CYS A 356 -26.87 -11.75 -25.32
C CYS A 356 -27.62 -10.53 -24.71
N GLN A 357 -28.84 -10.25 -25.18
CA GLN A 357 -29.78 -9.28 -24.60
C GLN A 357 -30.90 -9.98 -23.82
#